data_AF-A0A031LL81-F1
#
_entry.id   AF-A0A031LL81-F1
#
_cell.length_a   1.000
_cell.length_b   1.000
_cell.length_c   1.000
_cell.angle_alpha   90.00
_cell.angle_beta   90.00
_cell.angle_gamma   90.00
#
_symmetry.space_group_name_H-M   'P 1'
#
loop_
_entity.id
_entity.type
_entity.pdbx_description
1 polymer ?
#
loop_
_entity_poly.entity_id
_entity_poly.type
_entity_poly.pdbx_seq_one_letter_code
_entity_poly.pdbx_strand_id
1 'polypeptide(L)'
;MSSVPSFNLSQEKVSFDVKCKEYLKLWLELKKELDAKNVKALVYGSVGIFYRLSSVDDAVELMKLYRKNGPQDMNVIVMEKDREVFKEVIQKAGFTPYYHLEFTIGNLAGMFFLDNYIIKVYYMDEMKFNHDIPIDWSEFLAFNLTDLLLSKLQIHFPLDKDIADIIAIILKDEEISRSKIIETISNDYGLWKDSISNLEKVRQLASRLEMDNPRVKDRLKKAIVTSIKIHGELMNSKKGDKWIPKGDEEKYWRDF
;
A
#
# COMPACT_ATOMS: atom_id res chain seq x y z
N MET A 1 34.33 -24.51 -24.87
CA MET A 1 32.94 -24.90 -24.61
C MET A 1 32.73 -24.84 -23.11
N SER A 2 32.07 -23.80 -22.62
CA SER A 2 31.82 -23.61 -21.20
C SER A 2 30.33 -23.31 -21.05
N SER A 3 29.58 -24.37 -20.73
CA SER A 3 28.14 -24.31 -20.50
C SER A 3 27.89 -23.63 -19.15
N VAL A 4 27.45 -22.38 -19.20
CA VAL A 4 26.80 -21.70 -18.08
C VAL A 4 25.53 -22.50 -17.76
N PRO A 5 25.25 -22.87 -16.49
CA PRO A 5 23.99 -23.48 -16.14
C PRO A 5 22.89 -22.44 -16.36
N SER A 6 22.03 -22.68 -17.35
CA SER A 6 20.81 -21.91 -17.53
C SER A 6 19.93 -22.10 -16.29
N PHE A 7 19.79 -21.06 -15.47
CA PHE A 7 18.72 -20.96 -14.49
C PHE A 7 17.38 -20.89 -15.23
N ASN A 8 16.86 -22.06 -15.60
CA ASN A 8 15.49 -22.21 -16.05
C ASN A 8 14.60 -22.18 -14.81
N LEU A 9 14.37 -20.98 -14.27
CA LEU A 9 13.21 -20.73 -13.41
C LEU A 9 11.99 -20.84 -14.33
N SER A 10 11.44 -22.04 -14.44
CA SER A 10 10.05 -22.20 -14.83
C SER A 10 9.23 -21.45 -13.78
N GLN A 11 8.96 -20.16 -14.03
CA GLN A 11 8.06 -19.36 -13.22
C GLN A 11 6.70 -20.03 -13.34
N GLU A 12 6.36 -20.88 -12.38
CA GLU A 12 4.97 -21.25 -12.14
C GLU A 12 4.21 -19.94 -12.03
N LYS A 13 3.24 -19.73 -12.93
CA LYS A 13 2.35 -18.57 -12.89
C LYS A 13 1.41 -18.76 -11.69
N VAL A 14 1.93 -18.53 -10.49
CA VAL A 14 1.13 -18.54 -9.28
C VAL A 14 0.18 -17.35 -9.36
N SER A 15 -1.11 -17.62 -9.20
CA SER A 15 -2.13 -16.56 -9.26
C SER A 15 -1.92 -15.57 -8.11
N PHE A 16 -2.25 -14.30 -8.36
CA PHE A 16 -2.06 -13.22 -7.39
C PHE A 16 -2.68 -13.53 -6.02
N ASP A 17 -3.89 -14.09 -6.01
CA ASP A 17 -4.62 -14.41 -4.79
C ASP A 17 -3.98 -15.56 -3.99
N VAL A 18 -3.44 -16.58 -4.68
CA VAL A 18 -2.71 -17.68 -4.03
C VAL A 18 -1.48 -17.14 -3.33
N LYS A 19 -0.66 -16.35 -4.04
CA LYS A 19 0.56 -15.77 -3.46
C LYS A 19 0.27 -14.78 -2.34
N CYS A 20 -0.80 -13.99 -2.43
CA CYS A 20 -1.25 -13.16 -1.31
C CYS A 20 -1.66 -13.98 -0.09
N LYS A 21 -2.40 -15.08 -0.26
CA LYS A 21 -2.78 -15.99 0.83
C LYS A 21 -1.55 -16.65 1.48
N GLU A 22 -0.54 -17.01 0.70
CA GLU A 22 0.73 -17.54 1.20
C GLU A 22 1.46 -16.51 2.06
N TYR A 23 1.61 -15.27 1.57
CA TYR A 23 2.18 -14.18 2.36
C TYR A 23 1.41 -13.94 3.66
N LEU A 24 0.08 -13.94 3.62
CA LEU A 24 -0.74 -13.74 4.82
C LEU A 24 -0.62 -14.89 5.82
N LYS A 25 -0.54 -16.13 5.34
CA LYS A 25 -0.31 -17.31 6.21
C LYS A 25 1.04 -17.20 6.91
N LEU A 26 2.10 -16.90 6.15
CA LEU A 26 3.44 -16.70 6.70
C LEU A 26 3.47 -15.55 7.72
N TRP A 27 2.83 -14.43 7.38
CA TRP A 27 2.74 -13.27 8.25
C TRP A 27 1.97 -13.56 9.54
N LEU A 28 0.88 -14.34 9.49
CA LEU A 28 0.11 -14.68 10.69
C LEU A 28 0.92 -15.46 11.72
N GLU A 29 1.83 -16.34 11.29
CA GLU A 29 2.72 -17.04 12.22
C GLU A 29 3.73 -16.08 12.86
N LEU A 30 4.38 -15.22 12.05
CA LEU A 30 5.27 -14.17 12.57
C LEU A 30 4.54 -13.23 13.53
N LYS A 31 3.30 -12.86 13.19
CA LYS A 31 2.50 -11.90 13.95
C LYS A 31 2.16 -12.42 15.35
N LYS A 32 1.91 -13.73 15.51
CA LYS A 32 1.73 -14.33 16.84
C LYS A 32 2.95 -14.13 17.73
N GLU A 33 4.16 -14.32 17.19
CA GLU A 33 5.41 -14.12 17.94
C GLU A 33 5.68 -12.65 18.26
N LEU A 34 5.40 -11.76 17.29
CA LEU A 34 5.49 -10.31 17.48
C LEU A 34 4.52 -9.82 18.57
N ASP A 35 3.28 -10.30 18.55
CA ASP A 35 2.26 -9.94 19.54
C ASP A 35 2.60 -10.45 20.94
N ALA A 36 3.16 -11.66 21.06
CA ALA A 36 3.66 -12.17 22.33
C ALA A 36 4.77 -11.30 22.95
N LYS A 37 5.45 -10.49 22.12
CA LYS A 37 6.48 -9.52 22.51
C LYS A 37 5.97 -8.06 22.52
N ASN A 38 4.67 -7.84 22.33
CA ASN A 38 4.03 -6.51 22.22
C ASN A 38 4.59 -5.63 21.09
N VAL A 39 5.07 -6.24 20.00
CA VAL A 39 5.58 -5.52 18.83
C VAL A 39 4.44 -5.08 17.92
N LYS A 40 4.38 -3.78 17.63
CA LYS A 40 3.42 -3.20 16.69
C LYS A 40 3.97 -3.23 15.27
N ALA A 41 3.38 -4.11 14.45
CA ALA A 41 3.71 -4.30 13.04
C ALA A 41 2.44 -4.52 12.21
N LEU A 42 2.28 -3.76 11.12
CA LEU A 42 1.10 -3.81 10.26
C LEU A 42 1.49 -3.97 8.80
N VAL A 43 0.80 -4.86 8.09
CA VAL A 43 0.94 -5.03 6.64
C VAL A 43 0.23 -3.88 5.90
N TYR A 44 0.84 -3.39 4.84
CA TYR A 44 0.22 -2.45 3.91
C TYR A 44 0.55 -2.84 2.45
N GLY A 45 0.20 -1.99 1.50
CA GLY A 45 0.40 -2.26 0.08
C GLY A 45 -0.49 -3.40 -0.42
N SER A 46 -0.08 -4.10 -1.49
CA SER A 46 -0.98 -5.06 -2.16
C SER A 46 -1.43 -6.23 -1.29
N VAL A 47 -0.58 -6.73 -0.39
CA VAL A 47 -0.98 -7.83 0.52
C VAL A 47 -1.98 -7.34 1.56
N GLY A 48 -1.79 -6.13 2.12
CA GLY A 48 -2.71 -5.53 3.07
C GLY A 48 -4.06 -5.18 2.43
N ILE A 49 -4.05 -4.65 1.22
CA ILE A 49 -5.28 -4.38 0.44
C ILE A 49 -6.01 -5.67 0.14
N PHE A 50 -5.30 -6.72 -0.30
CA PHE A 50 -5.92 -8.02 -0.54
C PHE A 50 -6.54 -8.59 0.74
N TYR A 51 -5.88 -8.49 1.89
CA TYR A 51 -6.44 -8.93 3.17
C TYR A 51 -7.78 -8.26 3.49
N ARG A 52 -7.91 -6.95 3.25
CA ARG A 52 -9.15 -6.21 3.49
C ARG A 52 -10.24 -6.48 2.47
N LEU A 53 -9.87 -6.83 1.24
CA LEU A 53 -10.78 -6.90 0.10
C LEU A 53 -10.95 -8.31 -0.47
N SER A 54 -10.41 -9.36 0.17
CA SER A 54 -10.41 -10.72 -0.38
C SER A 54 -11.80 -11.33 -0.56
N SER A 55 -12.82 -10.76 0.10
CA SER A 55 -14.24 -11.14 -0.05
C SER A 55 -14.98 -10.33 -1.12
N VAL A 56 -14.30 -9.38 -1.78
CA VAL A 56 -14.84 -8.51 -2.82
C VAL A 56 -14.20 -8.91 -4.14
N ASP A 57 -14.84 -9.84 -4.86
CA ASP A 57 -14.31 -10.42 -6.10
C ASP A 57 -13.81 -9.35 -7.09
N ASP A 58 -14.54 -8.26 -7.26
CA ASP A 58 -14.16 -7.19 -8.19
C ASP A 58 -12.91 -6.44 -7.78
N ALA A 59 -12.74 -6.21 -6.48
CA ALA A 59 -11.55 -5.56 -5.96
C ALA A 59 -10.34 -6.46 -6.23
N VAL A 60 -10.49 -7.76 -6.01
CA VAL A 60 -9.44 -8.76 -6.30
C VAL A 60 -9.13 -8.80 -7.80
N GLU A 61 -10.13 -8.78 -8.68
CA GLU A 61 -9.92 -8.75 -10.13
C GLU A 61 -9.22 -7.46 -10.59
N LEU A 62 -9.59 -6.30 -10.05
CA LEU A 62 -8.89 -5.04 -10.33
C LEU A 62 -7.42 -5.10 -9.94
N MET A 63 -7.11 -5.66 -8.77
CA MET A 63 -5.73 -5.81 -8.32
C MET A 63 -4.91 -6.75 -9.20
N LYS A 64 -5.54 -7.79 -9.76
CA LYS A 64 -4.92 -8.78 -10.67
C LYS A 64 -4.52 -8.19 -12.01
N LEU A 65 -5.28 -7.23 -12.56
CA LEU A 65 -5.06 -6.66 -13.90
C LEU A 65 -3.60 -6.29 -14.16
N TYR A 66 -2.97 -5.67 -13.17
CA TYR A 66 -1.60 -5.16 -13.25
C TYR A 66 -0.57 -6.00 -12.47
N ARG A 67 -0.97 -7.19 -11.99
CA ARG A 67 -0.14 -8.07 -11.13
C ARG A 67 -0.26 -9.54 -11.54
N LYS A 68 -0.02 -9.82 -12.82
CA LYS A 68 -0.13 -11.17 -13.39
C LYS A 68 0.73 -12.23 -12.69
N ASN A 69 1.86 -11.83 -12.10
CA ASN A 69 2.79 -12.71 -11.39
C ASN A 69 2.68 -12.62 -9.85
N GLY A 70 1.56 -12.07 -9.35
CA GLY A 70 1.36 -11.86 -7.92
C GLY A 70 2.16 -10.70 -7.31
N PRO A 71 1.99 -10.46 -5.99
CA PRO A 71 2.85 -9.53 -5.27
C PRO A 71 4.32 -10.00 -5.31
N GLN A 72 5.23 -9.06 -5.51
CA GLN A 72 6.67 -9.34 -5.49
C GLN A 72 7.21 -9.40 -4.06
N ASP A 73 6.61 -8.61 -3.18
CA ASP A 73 6.96 -8.48 -1.77
C ASP A 73 5.70 -8.25 -0.92
N MET A 74 5.86 -8.42 0.40
CA MET A 74 4.94 -7.93 1.41
C MET A 74 5.55 -6.70 2.06
N ASN A 75 4.79 -5.61 2.14
CA ASN A 75 5.24 -4.39 2.79
C ASN A 75 4.66 -4.30 4.20
N VAL A 76 5.52 -3.99 5.17
CA VAL A 76 5.19 -3.91 6.60
C VAL A 76 5.67 -2.57 7.13
N ILE A 77 4.89 -1.96 8.01
CA ILE A 77 5.34 -0.84 8.84
C ILE A 77 5.39 -1.29 10.30
N VAL A 78 6.47 -0.95 10.99
CA VAL A 78 6.75 -1.32 12.38
C VAL A 78 7.03 -0.04 13.17
N MET A 79 6.49 0.07 14.38
CA MET A 79 6.80 1.21 15.25
C MET A 79 8.31 1.30 15.49
N GLU A 80 8.86 2.51 15.53
CA GLU A 80 10.31 2.69 15.55
C GLU A 80 10.95 2.01 16.78
N LYS A 81 10.28 2.14 17.94
CA LYS A 81 10.70 1.52 19.20
C LYS A 81 10.78 -0.02 19.16
N ASP A 82 10.01 -0.66 18.28
CA ASP A 82 9.90 -2.12 18.21
C ASP A 82 10.85 -2.73 17.16
N ARG A 83 11.63 -1.89 16.47
CA ARG A 83 12.53 -2.28 15.37
C ARG A 83 13.45 -3.45 15.71
N GLU A 84 14.19 -3.36 16.81
CA GLU A 84 15.20 -4.38 17.15
C GLU A 84 14.54 -5.71 17.52
N VAL A 85 13.42 -5.66 18.23
CA VAL A 85 12.64 -6.86 18.60
C VAL A 85 12.03 -7.50 17.35
N PHE A 86 11.52 -6.69 16.42
CA PHE A 86 11.05 -7.17 15.12
C PHE A 86 12.15 -7.89 14.34
N LYS A 87 13.34 -7.27 14.22
CA LYS A 87 14.50 -7.86 13.53
C LYS A 87 14.89 -9.20 14.13
N GLU A 88 14.90 -9.32 15.46
CA GLU A 88 15.19 -10.56 16.17
C GLU A 88 14.17 -11.66 15.82
N VAL A 89 12.87 -11.36 15.86
CA VAL A 89 11.81 -12.33 15.54
C VAL A 89 11.89 -12.79 14.09
N ILE A 90 12.02 -11.86 13.15
CA ILE A 90 12.10 -12.17 11.72
C ILE A 90 13.32 -13.04 11.40
N GLN A 91 14.49 -12.72 11.97
CA GLN A 91 15.70 -13.52 11.77
C GLN A 91 15.61 -14.90 12.41
N LYS A 92 15.00 -15.03 13.60
CA LYS A 92 14.75 -16.33 14.25
C LYS A 92 13.80 -17.22 13.43
N ALA A 93 12.87 -16.62 12.71
CA ALA A 93 12.00 -17.32 11.78
C ALA A 93 12.70 -17.73 10.47
N GLY A 94 14.02 -17.50 10.33
CA GLY A 94 14.83 -17.93 9.20
C GLY A 94 15.00 -16.91 8.09
N PHE A 95 14.41 -15.72 8.22
CA PHE A 95 14.61 -14.67 7.22
C PHE A 95 16.01 -14.07 7.31
N THR A 96 16.64 -13.89 6.15
CA THR A 96 17.96 -13.25 6.04
C THR A 96 17.81 -11.79 5.64
N PRO A 97 18.43 -10.83 6.34
CA PRO A 97 18.38 -9.42 5.96
C PRO A 97 19.21 -9.15 4.70
N TYR A 98 18.79 -8.16 3.91
CA TYR A 98 19.63 -7.59 2.86
C TYR A 98 20.71 -6.71 3.49
N TYR A 99 21.90 -7.29 3.72
CA TYR A 99 22.98 -6.66 4.50
C TYR A 99 23.38 -5.25 4.02
N HIS A 100 23.36 -4.99 2.71
CA HIS A 100 23.72 -3.66 2.21
C HIS A 100 22.70 -2.58 2.63
N LEU A 101 21.41 -2.89 2.54
CA LEU A 101 20.35 -1.99 3.00
C LEU A 101 20.37 -1.83 4.52
N GLU A 102 20.58 -2.94 5.23
CA GLU A 102 20.69 -2.95 6.69
C GLU A 102 21.85 -2.04 7.17
N PHE A 103 22.99 -2.08 6.49
CA PHE A 103 24.13 -1.22 6.82
C PHE A 103 23.91 0.26 6.50
N THR A 104 23.18 0.56 5.42
CA THR A 104 23.04 1.93 4.91
C THR A 104 21.86 2.69 5.54
N ILE A 105 20.71 2.03 5.66
CA ILE A 105 19.46 2.63 6.16
C ILE A 105 18.69 1.70 7.11
N GLY A 106 19.34 0.72 7.73
CA GLY A 106 18.70 -0.28 8.61
C GLY A 106 17.96 0.30 9.82
N ASN A 107 18.20 1.56 10.18
CA ASN A 107 17.44 2.28 11.19
C ASN A 107 16.06 2.73 10.67
N LEU A 108 15.89 2.95 9.36
CA LEU A 108 14.68 3.44 8.70
C LEU A 108 13.91 2.35 7.95
N ALA A 109 14.62 1.43 7.28
CA ALA A 109 14.02 0.41 6.45
C ALA A 109 14.85 -0.88 6.43
N GLY A 110 14.18 -1.99 6.14
CA GLY A 110 14.80 -3.30 6.01
C GLY A 110 14.17 -4.11 4.88
N MET A 111 14.91 -5.11 4.41
CA MET A 111 14.43 -6.08 3.43
C MET A 111 14.91 -7.45 3.85
N PHE A 112 13.98 -8.39 3.97
CA PHE A 112 14.20 -9.72 4.55
C PHE A 112 13.76 -10.79 3.56
N PHE A 113 14.58 -11.82 3.38
CA PHE A 113 14.37 -12.90 2.41
C PHE A 113 14.21 -14.25 3.09
N LEU A 114 13.22 -15.03 2.65
CA LEU A 114 13.06 -16.44 3.00
C LEU A 114 12.56 -17.17 1.75
N ASP A 115 13.38 -18.04 1.16
CA ASP A 115 13.11 -18.70 -0.11
C ASP A 115 12.67 -17.69 -1.21
N ASN A 116 11.41 -17.76 -1.65
CA ASN A 116 10.82 -16.86 -2.65
C ASN A 116 10.01 -15.70 -2.05
N TYR A 117 10.03 -15.53 -0.72
CA TYR A 117 9.29 -14.51 0.01
C TYR A 117 10.20 -13.34 0.38
N ILE A 118 9.69 -12.13 0.16
CA ILE A 118 10.38 -10.88 0.48
C ILE A 118 9.48 -10.06 1.41
N ILE A 119 9.99 -9.70 2.58
CA ILE A 119 9.37 -8.72 3.48
C ILE A 119 10.17 -7.43 3.40
N LYS A 120 9.53 -6.37 2.91
CA LYS A 120 10.03 -5.00 3.02
C LYS A 120 9.41 -4.36 4.25
N VAL A 121 10.25 -3.80 5.11
CA VAL A 121 9.81 -3.18 6.35
C VAL A 121 10.28 -1.74 6.43
N TYR A 122 9.44 -0.89 7.00
CA TYR A 122 9.77 0.49 7.31
C TYR A 122 9.52 0.75 8.80
N TYR A 123 10.47 1.39 9.47
CA TYR A 123 10.45 1.65 10.90
C TYR A 123 10.05 3.10 11.15
N MET A 124 8.78 3.33 11.46
CA MET A 124 8.21 4.68 11.59
C MET A 124 6.88 4.64 12.35
N ASP A 125 6.61 5.67 13.15
CA ASP A 125 5.36 5.79 13.92
C ASP A 125 4.20 6.39 13.10
N GLU A 126 4.53 7.10 12.03
CA GLU A 126 3.64 7.63 10.99
C GLU A 126 4.25 7.34 9.62
N MET A 127 3.46 7.24 8.55
CA MET A 127 4.03 6.99 7.23
C MET A 127 4.79 8.23 6.76
N LYS A 128 6.08 8.10 6.48
CA LYS A 128 6.93 9.21 6.00
C LYS A 128 7.47 8.97 4.60
N PHE A 129 6.60 8.58 3.67
CA PHE A 129 6.95 8.41 2.26
C PHE A 129 6.93 9.76 1.54
N ASN A 130 6.14 9.94 0.48
CA ASN A 130 6.02 11.22 -0.19
C ASN A 130 5.48 12.31 0.75
N HIS A 131 4.53 11.95 1.61
CA HIS A 131 3.84 12.81 2.58
C HIS A 131 3.74 12.14 3.95
N ASP A 132 3.45 12.92 4.99
CA ASP A 132 3.25 12.41 6.36
C ASP A 132 1.80 11.93 6.54
N ILE A 133 1.60 10.67 6.94
CA ILE A 133 0.25 10.10 7.17
C ILE A 133 0.18 9.40 8.53
N PRO A 134 -0.74 9.82 9.42
CA PRO A 134 -0.98 9.16 10.70
C PRO A 134 -1.50 7.72 10.51
N ILE A 135 -0.88 6.78 11.21
CA ILE A 135 -1.24 5.36 11.20
C ILE A 135 -2.16 5.04 12.38
N ASP A 136 -3.23 4.30 12.13
CA ASP A 136 -4.05 3.69 13.16
C ASP A 136 -3.43 2.38 13.67
N TRP A 137 -2.71 2.46 14.79
CA TRP A 137 -2.03 1.33 15.43
C TRP A 137 -2.94 0.44 16.28
N SER A 138 -4.26 0.72 16.31
CA SER A 138 -5.24 -0.16 16.96
C SER A 138 -5.52 -1.42 16.14
N GLU A 139 -5.16 -1.40 14.85
CA GLU A 139 -5.33 -2.54 13.96
C GLU A 139 -4.49 -3.76 14.35
N PHE A 140 -4.98 -4.94 13.97
CA PHE A 140 -4.34 -6.20 14.30
C PHE A 140 -3.27 -6.62 13.29
N LEU A 141 -3.64 -6.79 12.02
CA LEU A 141 -2.79 -7.45 11.01
C LEU A 141 -2.23 -6.50 9.95
N ALA A 142 -3.09 -5.60 9.46
CA ALA A 142 -2.85 -4.74 8.32
C ALA A 142 -3.47 -3.37 8.57
N PHE A 143 -3.08 -2.36 7.80
CA PHE A 143 -3.77 -1.07 7.80
C PHE A 143 -5.27 -1.24 7.52
N ASN A 144 -6.08 -0.37 8.14
CA ASN A 144 -7.49 -0.25 7.78
C ASN A 144 -7.64 0.36 6.37
N LEU A 145 -8.84 0.30 5.80
CA LEU A 145 -9.07 0.78 4.43
C LEU A 145 -8.81 2.29 4.27
N THR A 146 -8.97 3.07 5.34
CA THR A 146 -8.67 4.51 5.31
C THR A 146 -7.18 4.76 5.14
N ASP A 147 -6.36 4.08 5.92
CA ASP A 147 -4.90 4.24 5.92
C ASP A 147 -4.29 3.65 4.66
N LEU A 148 -4.86 2.54 4.15
CA LEU A 148 -4.52 2.01 2.84
C LEU A 148 -4.84 3.00 1.72
N LEU A 149 -6.01 3.64 1.75
CA LEU A 149 -6.37 4.65 0.74
C LEU A 149 -5.43 5.85 0.79
N LEU A 150 -5.18 6.40 1.98
CA LEU A 150 -4.24 7.49 2.21
C LEU A 150 -2.83 7.14 1.72
N SER A 151 -2.36 5.92 1.97
CA SER A 151 -1.05 5.43 1.47
C SER A 151 -0.93 5.43 -0.05
N LYS A 152 -2.06 5.29 -0.77
CA LYS A 152 -2.09 5.31 -2.23
C LYS A 152 -2.31 6.69 -2.81
N LEU A 153 -3.17 7.49 -2.19
CA LEU A 153 -3.44 8.86 -2.63
C LEU A 153 -2.20 9.75 -2.52
N GLN A 154 -1.28 9.47 -1.60
CA GLN A 154 -0.04 10.24 -1.44
C GLN A 154 1.03 10.01 -2.52
N ILE A 155 0.86 9.04 -3.42
CA ILE A 155 1.90 8.69 -4.40
C ILE A 155 1.96 9.77 -5.48
N HIS A 156 3.09 10.47 -5.60
CA HIS A 156 3.23 11.58 -6.55
C HIS A 156 3.19 11.12 -8.03
N PHE A 157 3.89 10.03 -8.34
CA PHE A 157 3.92 9.42 -9.68
C PHE A 157 3.34 7.99 -9.65
N PRO A 158 2.00 7.84 -9.52
CA PRO A 158 1.40 6.52 -9.42
C PRO A 158 1.48 5.79 -10.76
N LEU A 159 1.61 4.47 -10.68
CA LEU A 159 1.42 3.59 -11.83
C LEU A 159 -0.04 3.14 -11.91
N ASP A 160 -0.44 2.57 -13.05
CA ASP A 160 -1.81 2.04 -13.22
C ASP A 160 -2.17 1.00 -12.11
N LYS A 161 -1.19 0.24 -11.60
CA LYS A 161 -1.40 -0.69 -10.46
C LYS A 161 -1.79 0.03 -9.16
N ASP A 162 -1.32 1.25 -8.94
CA ASP A 162 -1.61 2.04 -7.75
C ASP A 162 -2.98 2.70 -7.87
N ILE A 163 -3.33 3.16 -9.07
CA ILE A 163 -4.68 3.66 -9.37
C ILE A 163 -5.72 2.53 -9.27
N ALA A 164 -5.40 1.33 -9.76
CA ALA A 164 -6.26 0.15 -9.61
C ALA A 164 -6.48 -0.23 -8.14
N ASP A 165 -5.45 -0.09 -7.30
CA ASP A 165 -5.57 -0.28 -5.85
C ASP A 165 -6.52 0.77 -5.22
N ILE A 166 -6.43 2.04 -5.64
CA ILE A 166 -7.36 3.09 -5.17
C ILE A 166 -8.79 2.74 -5.56
N ILE A 167 -9.03 2.36 -6.83
CA ILE A 167 -10.35 1.94 -7.32
C ILE A 167 -10.87 0.77 -6.47
N ALA A 168 -10.04 -0.25 -6.22
CA ALA A 168 -10.42 -1.41 -5.43
C ALA A 168 -10.82 -1.02 -3.99
N ILE A 169 -10.05 -0.16 -3.34
CA ILE A 169 -10.33 0.31 -1.96
C ILE A 169 -11.66 1.07 -1.91
N ILE A 170 -11.90 2.03 -2.81
CA ILE A 170 -13.11 2.87 -2.77
C ILE A 170 -14.40 2.12 -3.15
N LEU A 171 -14.33 0.86 -3.60
CA LEU A 171 -15.52 0.01 -3.73
C LEU A 171 -16.16 -0.28 -2.36
N LYS A 172 -15.36 -0.23 -1.30
CA LYS A 172 -15.74 -0.37 0.12
C LYS A 172 -15.82 0.98 0.84
N ASP A 173 -16.37 1.98 0.15
CA ASP A 173 -16.48 3.36 0.64
C ASP A 173 -17.06 3.48 2.05
N GLU A 174 -18.02 2.62 2.39
CA GLU A 174 -18.68 2.58 3.69
C GLU A 174 -17.76 2.23 4.86
N GLU A 175 -16.61 1.60 4.60
CA GLU A 175 -15.60 1.22 5.61
C GLU A 175 -14.48 2.27 5.72
N ILE A 176 -14.59 3.38 4.98
CA ILE A 176 -13.56 4.43 4.89
C ILE A 176 -14.00 5.66 5.70
N SER A 177 -13.13 6.11 6.59
CA SER A 177 -13.33 7.33 7.36
C SER A 177 -13.07 8.58 6.52
N ARG A 178 -14.16 9.19 6.04
CA ARG A 178 -14.11 10.46 5.30
C ARG A 178 -13.50 11.60 6.10
N SER A 179 -13.82 11.70 7.39
CA SER A 179 -13.27 12.74 8.25
C SER A 179 -11.76 12.65 8.34
N LYS A 180 -11.20 11.45 8.58
CA LYS A 180 -9.75 11.24 8.64
C LYS A 180 -9.06 11.59 7.31
N ILE A 181 -9.66 11.22 6.17
CA ILE A 181 -9.14 11.57 4.84
C ILE A 181 -9.08 13.09 4.66
N ILE A 182 -10.19 13.77 4.90
CA ILE A 182 -10.29 15.21 4.70
C ILE A 182 -9.34 15.93 5.65
N GLU A 183 -9.31 15.56 6.93
CA GLU A 183 -8.43 16.15 7.94
C GLU A 183 -6.95 15.97 7.56
N THR A 184 -6.54 14.75 7.19
CA THR A 184 -5.13 14.49 6.84
C THR A 184 -4.71 15.25 5.59
N ILE A 185 -5.50 15.13 4.51
CA ILE A 185 -5.14 15.71 3.22
C ILE A 185 -5.24 17.23 3.25
N SER A 186 -6.24 17.81 3.92
CA SER A 186 -6.46 19.28 3.91
C SER A 186 -5.46 20.07 4.75
N ASN A 187 -4.58 19.38 5.47
CA ASN A 187 -3.49 19.98 6.24
C ASN A 187 -2.18 20.05 5.46
N ASP A 188 -2.04 19.34 4.34
CA ASP A 188 -0.81 19.28 3.54
C ASP A 188 -1.10 19.59 2.07
N TYR A 189 -0.55 20.70 1.58
CA TYR A 189 -0.74 21.17 0.21
C TYR A 189 -0.26 20.16 -0.84
N GLY A 190 0.91 19.54 -0.59
CA GLY A 190 1.50 18.57 -1.50
C GLY A 190 0.68 17.30 -1.56
N LEU A 191 0.29 16.78 -0.38
CA LEU A 191 -0.56 15.60 -0.27
C LEU A 191 -1.90 15.83 -0.97
N TRP A 192 -2.48 17.02 -0.84
CA TRP A 192 -3.70 17.35 -1.57
C TRP A 192 -3.50 17.42 -3.07
N LYS A 193 -2.44 18.04 -3.59
CA LYS A 193 -2.16 18.03 -5.04
C LYS A 193 -2.11 16.60 -5.57
N ASP A 194 -1.38 15.73 -4.88
CA ASP A 194 -1.24 14.33 -5.30
C ASP A 194 -2.57 13.57 -5.18
N SER A 195 -3.29 13.77 -4.08
CA SER A 195 -4.59 13.13 -3.85
C SER A 195 -5.61 13.53 -4.91
N ILE A 196 -5.71 14.82 -5.23
CA ILE A 196 -6.60 15.34 -6.28
C ILE A 196 -6.22 14.74 -7.62
N SER A 197 -4.95 14.82 -8.03
CA SER A 197 -4.45 14.24 -9.28
C SER A 197 -4.75 12.74 -9.39
N ASN A 198 -4.54 12.00 -8.30
CA ASN A 198 -4.75 10.56 -8.25
C ASN A 198 -6.23 10.19 -8.33
N LEU A 199 -7.12 10.96 -7.71
CA LEU A 199 -8.57 10.82 -7.87
C LEU A 199 -9.02 11.12 -9.31
N GLU A 200 -8.31 11.98 -10.06
CA GLU A 200 -8.59 12.17 -11.50
C GLU A 200 -8.16 10.99 -12.33
N LYS A 201 -6.96 10.46 -12.07
CA LYS A 201 -6.43 9.24 -12.72
C LYS A 201 -7.33 8.03 -12.46
N VAL A 202 -7.95 7.94 -11.28
CA VAL A 202 -8.99 6.95 -10.96
C VAL A 202 -10.13 7.01 -11.96
N ARG A 203 -10.67 8.20 -12.26
CA ARG A 203 -11.76 8.37 -13.23
C ARG A 203 -11.32 7.95 -14.62
N GLN A 204 -10.13 8.38 -15.04
CA GLN A 204 -9.57 8.04 -16.35
C GLN A 204 -9.36 6.53 -16.52
N LEU A 205 -8.76 5.86 -15.53
CA LEU A 205 -8.55 4.42 -15.57
C LEU A 205 -9.87 3.66 -15.51
N ALA A 206 -10.79 4.04 -14.62
CA ALA A 206 -12.10 3.39 -14.52
C ALA A 206 -12.91 3.50 -15.82
N SER A 207 -12.92 4.67 -16.48
CA SER A 207 -13.57 4.84 -17.79
C SER A 207 -12.95 3.97 -18.88
N ARG A 208 -11.61 3.87 -18.92
CA ARG A 208 -10.90 2.98 -19.85
C ARG A 208 -11.29 1.51 -19.63
N LEU A 209 -11.30 1.05 -18.37
CA LEU A 209 -11.67 -0.32 -18.02
C LEU A 209 -13.15 -0.62 -18.30
N GLU A 210 -14.04 0.36 -18.16
CA GLU A 210 -15.46 0.22 -18.50
C GLU A 210 -15.66 -0.05 -20.00
N MET A 211 -14.87 0.62 -20.85
CA MET A 211 -14.90 0.41 -22.31
C MET A 211 -14.42 -0.99 -22.70
N ASP A 212 -13.38 -1.48 -22.03
CA ASP A 212 -12.76 -2.77 -22.33
C ASP A 212 -13.55 -3.97 -21.79
N ASN A 213 -14.33 -3.79 -20.73
CA ASN A 213 -15.10 -4.86 -20.09
C ASN A 213 -16.48 -4.40 -19.58
N PRO A 214 -17.54 -4.56 -20.38
CA PRO A 214 -18.90 -4.15 -19.98
C PRO A 214 -19.43 -4.83 -18.71
N ARG A 215 -18.87 -5.98 -18.28
CA ARG A 215 -19.36 -6.72 -17.09
C ARG A 215 -18.97 -6.06 -15.76
N VAL A 216 -17.99 -5.16 -15.77
CA VAL A 216 -17.54 -4.42 -14.57
C VAL A 216 -18.09 -3.00 -14.51
N LYS A 217 -18.91 -2.61 -15.50
CA LYS A 217 -19.43 -1.26 -15.72
C LYS A 217 -20.07 -0.61 -14.50
N ASP A 218 -21.06 -1.25 -13.88
CA ASP A 218 -21.80 -0.65 -12.76
C ASP A 218 -20.93 -0.43 -11.52
N ARG A 219 -19.91 -1.26 -11.36
CA ARG A 219 -18.97 -1.24 -10.23
C ARG A 219 -17.93 -0.14 -10.41
N LEU A 220 -17.41 0.00 -11.62
CA LEU A 220 -16.54 1.10 -12.02
C LEU A 220 -17.27 2.45 -11.93
N LYS A 221 -18.57 2.50 -12.28
CA LYS A 221 -19.39 3.68 -12.03
C LYS A 221 -19.49 4.05 -10.55
N LYS A 222 -19.68 3.06 -9.65
CA LYS A 222 -19.64 3.31 -8.20
C LYS A 222 -18.30 3.94 -7.81
N ALA A 223 -17.18 3.37 -8.25
CA ALA A 223 -15.85 3.90 -7.97
C ALA A 223 -15.66 5.33 -8.52
N ILE A 224 -16.12 5.62 -9.74
CA ILE A 224 -16.10 6.97 -10.34
C ILE A 224 -16.89 7.96 -9.48
N VAL A 225 -18.13 7.61 -9.12
CA VAL A 225 -18.99 8.47 -8.27
C VAL A 225 -18.33 8.72 -6.92
N THR A 226 -17.79 7.68 -6.28
CA THR A 226 -17.08 7.81 -5.01
C THR A 226 -15.85 8.72 -5.14
N SER A 227 -15.06 8.57 -6.20
CA SER A 227 -13.89 9.42 -6.45
C SER A 227 -14.27 10.90 -6.63
N ILE A 228 -15.39 11.19 -7.30
CA ILE A 228 -15.92 12.55 -7.48
C ILE A 228 -16.35 13.14 -6.14
N LYS A 229 -17.00 12.34 -5.29
CA LYS A 229 -17.41 12.78 -3.95
C LYS A 229 -16.20 13.14 -3.08
N ILE A 230 -15.21 12.25 -2.96
CA ILE A 230 -13.97 12.52 -2.20
C ILE A 230 -13.30 13.78 -2.75
N HIS A 231 -13.16 13.87 -4.07
CA HIS A 231 -12.55 15.03 -4.70
C HIS A 231 -13.31 16.32 -4.36
N GLY A 232 -14.64 16.33 -4.48
CA GLY A 232 -15.48 17.48 -4.11
C GLY A 232 -15.37 17.86 -2.64
N GLU A 233 -15.33 16.88 -1.73
CA GLU A 233 -15.13 17.11 -0.30
C GLU A 233 -13.76 17.74 -0.02
N LEU A 234 -12.70 17.28 -0.67
CA LEU A 234 -11.34 17.84 -0.56
C LEU A 234 -11.21 19.23 -1.19
N MET A 235 -11.95 19.53 -2.26
CA MET A 235 -11.96 20.88 -2.85
C MET A 235 -12.64 21.90 -1.93
N ASN A 236 -13.71 21.47 -1.24
CA ASN A 236 -14.52 22.34 -0.39
C ASN A 236 -14.08 22.35 1.09
N SER A 237 -13.09 21.54 1.46
CA SER A 237 -12.59 21.49 2.83
C SER A 237 -11.86 22.76 3.24
N LYS A 238 -12.02 23.15 4.50
CA LYS A 238 -11.19 24.19 5.12
C LYS A 238 -9.74 23.70 5.13
N LYS A 239 -8.82 24.51 4.61
CA LYS A 239 -7.38 24.23 4.66
C LYS A 239 -6.86 24.53 6.05
N GLY A 240 -6.05 23.63 6.59
CA GLY A 240 -5.48 23.79 7.91
C GLY A 240 -4.20 24.61 7.91
N ASP A 241 -3.65 24.84 9.09
CA ASP A 241 -2.57 25.83 9.29
C ASP A 241 -1.23 25.42 8.64
N LYS A 242 -1.02 24.12 8.44
CA LYS A 242 0.17 23.57 7.76
C LYS A 242 0.07 23.64 6.24
N TRP A 243 -1.07 24.09 5.71
CA TRP A 243 -1.29 24.20 4.28
C TRP A 243 -0.56 25.41 3.70
N ILE A 244 0.58 25.15 3.07
CA ILE A 244 1.38 26.19 2.44
C ILE A 244 1.43 25.92 0.94
N PRO A 245 0.72 26.72 0.12
CA PRO A 245 0.82 26.64 -1.33
C PRO A 245 2.26 26.87 -1.79
N LYS A 246 2.72 26.02 -2.69
CA LYS A 246 4.04 26.07 -3.31
C LYS A 246 3.92 26.41 -4.79
N GLY A 247 4.89 27.13 -5.35
CA GLY A 247 4.97 27.40 -6.79
C GLY A 247 5.09 26.12 -7.62
N ASP A 248 4.86 26.22 -8.94
CA ASP A 248 4.86 25.06 -9.83
C ASP A 248 6.23 24.38 -9.97
N GLU A 249 7.33 25.11 -9.72
CA GLU A 249 8.69 24.58 -9.73
C GLU A 249 9.17 24.09 -8.35
N GLU A 250 8.39 24.33 -7.30
CA GLU A 250 8.77 23.96 -5.94
C GLU A 250 8.39 22.52 -5.62
N LYS A 251 9.39 21.74 -5.21
CA LYS A 251 9.18 20.36 -4.79
C LYS A 251 8.31 20.30 -3.53
N TYR A 252 7.27 19.48 -3.59
CA TYR A 252 6.31 19.31 -2.50
C TYR A 252 6.17 17.88 -1.99
N TRP A 253 6.94 16.92 -2.54
CA TRP A 253 7.00 15.53 -2.09
C TRP A 253 8.43 15.16 -1.67
N ARG A 254 8.59 14.10 -0.88
CA ARG A 254 9.90 13.48 -0.61
C ARG A 254 10.19 12.35 -1.58
N ASP A 255 11.46 12.18 -1.95
CA ASP A 255 11.94 10.95 -2.58
C ASP A 255 12.35 10.03 -1.44
N PHE A 256 11.44 9.17 -1.01
CA PHE A 256 11.69 8.16 0.01
C PHE A 256 11.92 6.81 -0.65
#